data_AF-A0A5C3P3X1-F1
#
_entry.id   AF-A0A5C3P3X1-F1
#
_cell.length_a   1.000
_cell.length_b   1.000
_cell.length_c   1.000
_cell.angle_alpha   90.00
_cell.angle_beta   90.00
_cell.angle_gamma   90.00
#
_symmetry.space_group_name_H-M   'P 1'
#
loop_
_entity.id
_entity.type
_entity.pdbx_description
1 polymer ?
#
loop_
_entity_poly.entity_id
_entity_poly.type
_entity_poly.pdbx_seq_one_letter_code
_entity_poly.pdbx_strand_id
1 'polypeptide(L)'
;MSPTTFSATTTTPQDDEIRAPRPIVVAGIELPEEEMWRLWLRINKKDIKTPVDPGRCLVAVLKLGDFVRRYNFRFTVLGEEIDDPLGYLLVTQSKWFYEGYRGMPEEQIPLYQEGKCEERARVFLKKCKVRGAAELPFRTLLVGEDASLH
;
A
#
# COMPACT_ATOMS: atom_id res chain seq x y z
N MET A 1 -50.92 -0.03 -45.04
CA MET A 1 -49.65 0.69 -44.83
C MET A 1 -49.49 0.85 -43.33
N SER A 2 -48.55 0.12 -42.73
CA SER A 2 -48.31 0.12 -41.28
C SER A 2 -47.00 0.84 -41.01
N PRO A 3 -46.92 1.81 -40.08
CA PRO A 3 -45.65 2.43 -39.74
C PRO A 3 -44.88 1.51 -38.78
N THR A 4 -43.68 1.11 -39.19
CA THR A 4 -42.70 0.43 -38.34
C THR A 4 -42.08 1.45 -37.39
N THR A 5 -42.42 1.38 -36.10
CA THR A 5 -41.75 2.16 -35.07
C THR A 5 -40.36 1.57 -34.82
N PHE A 6 -39.32 2.26 -35.25
CA PHE A 6 -37.95 1.97 -34.84
C PHE A 6 -37.77 2.39 -33.37
N SER A 7 -37.71 1.41 -32.47
CA SER A 7 -37.16 1.63 -31.13
C SER A 7 -35.65 1.77 -31.26
N ALA A 8 -35.17 3.01 -31.25
CA ALA A 8 -33.76 3.28 -30.99
C ALA A 8 -33.48 2.93 -29.52
N THR A 9 -32.87 1.78 -29.28
CA THR A 9 -32.21 1.52 -28.00
C THR A 9 -30.97 2.40 -27.98
N THR A 10 -31.11 3.59 -27.42
CA THR A 10 -29.96 4.41 -27.02
C THR A 10 -29.28 3.65 -25.88
N THR A 11 -28.31 2.80 -26.23
CA THR A 11 -27.30 2.36 -25.27
C THR A 11 -26.51 3.59 -24.91
N THR A 12 -26.90 4.24 -23.81
CA THR A 12 -26.07 5.23 -23.13
C THR A 12 -24.71 4.55 -22.89
N PRO A 13 -23.59 5.11 -23.38
CA PRO A 13 -22.27 4.65 -22.94
C PRO A 13 -22.29 4.68 -21.42
N GLN A 14 -21.91 3.56 -20.77
CA GLN A 14 -21.60 3.59 -19.34
C GLN A 14 -20.65 4.76 -19.14
N ASP A 15 -21.04 5.70 -18.27
CA ASP A 15 -20.20 6.80 -17.83
C ASP A 15 -18.77 6.28 -17.67
N ASP A 16 -17.82 6.99 -18.28
CA ASP A 16 -16.41 6.88 -17.94
C ASP A 16 -16.30 7.27 -16.47
N GLU A 17 -16.54 6.29 -15.59
CA GLU A 17 -16.37 6.42 -14.15
C GLU A 17 -14.96 6.96 -13.96
N ILE A 18 -14.85 8.21 -13.47
CA ILE A 18 -13.56 8.91 -13.41
C ILE A 18 -12.65 8.11 -12.48
N ARG A 19 -11.79 7.29 -13.07
CA ARG A 19 -10.86 6.41 -12.37
C ARG A 19 -9.69 7.26 -11.88
N ALA A 20 -9.59 7.44 -10.57
CA ALA A 20 -8.48 8.17 -9.98
C ALA A 20 -7.15 7.44 -10.29
N PRO A 21 -6.18 8.10 -10.95
CA PRO A 21 -4.93 7.46 -11.38
C PRO A 21 -4.06 7.04 -10.19
N ARG A 22 -3.46 5.86 -10.29
CA ARG A 22 -2.48 5.31 -9.33
C ARG A 22 -1.27 4.80 -10.11
N PRO A 23 -0.36 5.69 -10.53
CA PRO A 23 0.61 5.39 -11.57
C PRO A 23 1.85 4.61 -11.08
N ILE A 24 1.89 4.20 -9.81
CA ILE A 24 3.04 3.50 -9.23
C ILE A 24 2.57 2.19 -8.63
N VAL A 25 3.11 1.07 -9.10
CA VAL A 25 2.99 -0.21 -8.42
C VAL A 25 4.11 -0.33 -7.38
N VAL A 26 3.77 -0.72 -6.16
CA VAL A 26 4.72 -1.01 -5.08
C VAL A 26 4.49 -2.40 -4.55
N ALA A 27 5.56 -3.05 -4.10
CA ALA A 27 5.47 -4.26 -3.31
C ALA A 27 6.39 -4.22 -2.11
N GLY A 28 5.99 -4.96 -1.08
CA GLY A 28 6.70 -4.97 0.18
C GLY A 28 6.12 -5.95 1.19
N ILE A 29 6.77 -5.99 2.35
CA ILE A 29 6.32 -6.78 3.48
C ILE A 29 5.34 -5.94 4.28
N GLU A 30 4.12 -6.44 4.45
CA GLU A 30 3.07 -5.80 5.21
C GLU A 30 3.27 -6.11 6.71
N LEU A 31 3.25 -5.06 7.52
CA LEU A 31 3.35 -5.12 8.97
C LEU A 31 1.95 -4.91 9.56
N PRO A 32 1.51 -5.79 10.47
CA PRO A 32 0.36 -5.51 11.32
C PRO A 32 0.57 -4.22 12.12
N GLU A 33 -0.51 -3.48 12.39
CA GLU A 33 -0.48 -2.22 13.14
C GLU A 33 0.28 -2.38 14.47
N GLU A 34 0.02 -3.45 15.21
CA GLU A 34 0.70 -3.71 16.48
C GLU A 34 2.22 -3.85 16.32
N GLU A 35 2.69 -4.50 15.25
CA GLU A 35 4.13 -4.69 15.04
C GLU A 35 4.79 -3.42 14.50
N MET A 36 4.10 -2.63 13.67
CA MET A 36 4.51 -1.27 13.32
C MET A 36 4.69 -0.43 14.59
N TRP A 37 3.68 -0.43 15.47
CA TRP A 37 3.70 0.33 16.72
C TRP A 37 4.82 -0.13 17.66
N ARG A 38 4.95 -1.44 17.89
CA ARG A 38 6.03 -2.01 18.71
C ARG A 38 7.40 -1.69 18.13
N LEU A 39 7.56 -1.71 16.80
CA LEU A 39 8.80 -1.31 16.15
C LEU A 39 9.11 0.16 16.44
N TRP A 40 8.13 1.06 16.32
CA TRP A 40 8.28 2.47 16.66
C TRP A 40 8.68 2.67 18.13
N LEU A 41 8.03 1.99 19.07
CA LEU A 41 8.37 2.05 20.49
C LEU A 41 9.82 1.61 20.74
N ARG A 42 10.26 0.50 20.12
CA ARG A 42 11.63 -0.02 20.24
C ARG A 42 12.67 1.00 19.77
N ILE A 43 12.50 1.57 18.58
CA ILE A 43 13.48 2.53 18.03
C ILE A 43 13.54 3.83 18.84
N ASN A 44 12.46 4.18 19.54
CA ASN A 44 12.38 5.34 20.42
C ASN A 44 12.67 5.02 21.90
N LYS A 45 13.07 3.78 22.23
CA LYS A 45 13.35 3.33 23.60
C LYS A 45 12.19 3.58 24.58
N LYS A 46 10.95 3.46 24.10
CA LYS A 46 9.74 3.56 24.91
C LYS A 46 9.33 2.19 25.45
N ASP A 47 8.45 2.17 26.44
CA ASP A 47 7.88 0.92 26.95
C ASP A 47 7.11 0.20 25.83
N ILE A 48 7.51 -1.03 25.55
CA ILE A 48 6.92 -1.86 24.50
C ILE A 48 5.48 -2.29 24.80
N LYS A 49 5.06 -2.20 26.08
CA LYS A 49 3.69 -2.49 26.52
C LYS A 49 2.73 -1.32 26.30
N THR A 50 3.23 -0.17 25.84
CA THR A 50 2.38 0.99 25.51
C THR A 50 1.37 0.57 24.42
N PRO A 51 0.05 0.72 24.66
CA PRO A 51 -0.96 0.41 23.65
C PRO A 51 -0.84 1.33 22.43
N VAL A 52 -1.42 0.90 21.31
CA VAL A 52 -1.45 1.72 20.09
C VAL A 52 -2.23 3.01 20.36
N ASP A 53 -1.66 4.13 19.92
CA ASP A 53 -2.30 5.45 19.99
C ASP A 53 -2.54 5.94 18.55
N PRO A 54 -3.80 5.93 18.06
CA PRO A 54 -4.14 6.35 16.71
C PRO A 54 -3.65 7.78 16.38
N GLY A 55 -3.67 8.69 17.36
CA GLY A 55 -3.20 10.07 17.20
C GLY A 55 -1.69 10.19 16.97
N ARG A 56 -0.94 9.09 17.17
CA ARG A 56 0.51 9.03 16.98
C ARG A 56 0.93 8.09 15.86
N CYS A 57 0.01 7.38 15.20
CA CYS A 57 0.36 6.46 14.10
C CYS A 57 1.08 7.17 12.95
N LEU A 58 0.62 8.36 12.54
CA LEU A 58 1.30 9.13 11.50
C LEU A 58 2.73 9.52 11.90
N VAL A 59 2.91 10.00 13.14
CA VAL A 59 4.24 10.31 13.68
C VAL A 59 5.11 9.05 13.73
N ALA A 60 4.53 7.91 14.08
CA ALA A 60 5.23 6.64 14.12
C ALA A 60 5.73 6.24 12.72
N VAL A 61 4.86 6.31 11.72
CA VAL A 61 5.18 6.03 10.32
C VAL A 61 6.30 6.93 9.80
N LEU A 62 6.24 8.24 10.03
CA LEU A 62 7.29 9.17 9.58
C LEU A 62 8.65 8.82 10.21
N LYS A 63 8.68 8.57 11.52
CA LYS A 63 9.91 8.19 12.22
C LYS A 63 10.44 6.82 11.80
N LEU A 64 9.54 5.88 11.50
CA LEU A 64 9.91 4.58 10.93
C LEU A 64 10.47 4.74 9.52
N GLY A 65 9.87 5.60 8.68
CA GLY A 65 10.38 5.95 7.35
C GLY A 65 11.84 6.42 7.41
N ASP A 66 12.14 7.38 8.29
CA ASP A 66 13.52 7.86 8.51
C ASP A 66 14.44 6.75 9.02
N PHE A 67 13.93 5.92 9.95
CA PHE A 67 14.69 4.81 10.53
C PHE A 67 15.11 3.78 9.47
N VAL A 68 14.16 3.30 8.66
CA VAL A 68 14.39 2.24 7.66
C VAL A 68 15.17 2.74 6.45
N ARG A 69 15.10 4.05 6.14
CA ARG A 69 15.84 4.66 5.03
C ARG A 69 17.35 4.48 5.18
N ARG A 70 17.86 4.47 6.42
CA ARG A 70 19.28 4.18 6.74
C ARG A 70 19.72 2.76 6.37
N TYR A 71 18.76 1.88 6.11
CA TYR A 71 18.97 0.49 5.68
C TYR A 71 18.57 0.27 4.22
N ASN A 72 18.40 1.34 3.44
CA ASN A 72 17.97 1.32 2.03
C ASN A 72 16.60 0.64 1.84
N PHE A 73 15.68 0.87 2.76
CA PHE A 73 14.26 0.53 2.61
C PHE A 73 13.39 1.79 2.63
N ARG A 74 12.15 1.65 2.19
CA ARG A 74 11.12 2.69 2.31
C ARG A 74 9.96 2.14 3.14
N PHE A 75 9.36 2.98 3.96
CA PHE A 75 8.17 2.64 4.74
C PHE A 75 7.01 3.54 4.32
N THR A 76 5.81 3.00 4.20
CA THR A 76 4.62 3.76 3.82
C THR A 76 3.36 3.21 4.48
N VAL A 77 2.30 4.01 4.44
CA VAL A 77 0.96 3.64 4.89
C VAL A 77 0.12 3.34 3.67
N LEU A 78 -0.76 2.37 3.81
CA LEU A 78 -1.78 1.95 2.86
C LEU A 78 -3.14 2.25 3.48
N GLY A 79 -4.16 2.48 2.67
CA GLY A 79 -5.48 2.89 3.14
C GLY A 79 -5.74 4.34 2.76
N GLU A 80 -6.66 4.53 1.83
CA GLU A 80 -7.01 5.84 1.28
C GLU A 80 -8.46 6.23 1.62
N GLU A 81 -9.28 5.27 2.07
CA GLU A 81 -10.65 5.50 2.53
C GLU A 81 -10.72 5.56 4.04
N ILE A 82 -11.73 6.27 4.56
CA ILE A 82 -11.98 6.38 6.00
C ILE A 82 -12.31 5.00 6.61
N ASP A 83 -12.92 4.13 5.81
CA ASP A 83 -13.36 2.80 6.22
C ASP A 83 -12.34 1.69 5.91
N ASP A 84 -11.28 2.02 5.15
CA ASP A 84 -10.21 1.08 4.86
C ASP A 84 -9.24 0.99 6.06
N PRO A 85 -8.97 -0.22 6.58
CA PRO A 85 -7.98 -0.38 7.62
C PRO A 85 -6.60 0.04 7.09
N LEU A 86 -5.90 0.87 7.87
CA LEU A 86 -4.56 1.30 7.50
C LEU A 86 -3.61 0.09 7.44
N GLY A 87 -3.00 -0.11 6.29
CA GLY A 87 -1.89 -1.04 6.12
C GLY A 87 -0.55 -0.34 6.32
N TYR A 88 0.48 -1.08 6.72
CA TYR A 88 1.83 -0.55 6.91
C TYR A 88 2.81 -1.37 6.10
N LEU A 89 3.49 -0.76 5.13
CA LEU A 89 4.28 -1.50 4.17
C LEU A 89 5.76 -1.11 4.25
N LEU A 90 6.62 -2.10 4.46
CA LEU A 90 8.04 -1.99 4.20
C LEU A 90 8.29 -2.30 2.72
N VAL A 91 8.38 -1.25 1.92
CA VAL A 91 8.53 -1.31 0.47
C VAL A 91 9.91 -1.85 0.09
N THR A 92 9.91 -2.84 -0.79
CA THR A 92 11.11 -3.48 -1.34
C THR A 92 11.21 -3.32 -2.85
N GLN A 93 10.08 -3.15 -3.55
CA GLN A 93 10.02 -2.96 -5.00
C GLN A 93 9.03 -1.84 -5.35
N SER A 94 9.33 -1.10 -6.41
CA SER A 94 8.44 -0.08 -6.96
C SER A 94 8.73 0.17 -8.44
N LYS A 95 7.71 0.39 -9.26
CA LYS A 95 7.84 0.76 -10.67
C LYS A 95 6.65 1.62 -11.10
N TRP A 96 6.88 2.45 -12.12
CA TRP A 96 5.79 3.13 -12.82
C TRP A 96 4.90 2.12 -13.56
N PHE A 97 3.59 2.31 -13.43
CA PHE A 97 2.52 1.60 -14.10
C PHE A 97 1.40 2.60 -14.39
N TYR A 98 1.51 3.31 -15.51
CA TYR A 98 0.63 4.42 -15.87
C TYR A 98 -0.84 4.04 -16.09
N GLU A 99 -1.10 2.75 -16.33
CA GLU A 99 -2.47 2.21 -16.47
C GLU A 99 -3.15 1.98 -15.12
N GLY A 100 -2.40 2.09 -14.01
CA GLY A 100 -2.92 1.88 -12.67
C GLY A 100 -3.94 2.92 -12.27
N TYR A 101 -5.02 2.47 -11.64
CA TYR A 101 -6.05 3.34 -11.10
C TYR A 101 -6.60 2.77 -9.77
N ARG A 102 -7.25 3.63 -9.00
CA ARG A 102 -7.84 3.30 -7.71
C ARG A 102 -8.98 2.29 -7.89
N GLY A 103 -8.97 1.22 -7.10
CA GLY A 103 -9.94 0.13 -7.23
C GLY A 103 -9.69 -0.81 -8.42
N MET A 104 -8.53 -0.73 -9.08
CA MET A 104 -8.13 -1.74 -10.08
C MET A 104 -8.11 -3.14 -9.44
N PRO A 105 -8.76 -4.15 -10.05
CA PRO A 105 -8.73 -5.52 -9.55
C PRO A 105 -7.31 -6.05 -9.39
N GLU A 106 -7.04 -6.80 -8.31
CA GLU A 106 -5.69 -7.29 -7.99
C GLU A 106 -5.09 -8.13 -9.12
N GLU A 107 -5.92 -8.85 -9.87
CA GLU A 107 -5.50 -9.70 -10.99
C GLU A 107 -4.93 -8.90 -12.17
N GLN A 108 -5.24 -7.60 -12.25
CA GLN A 108 -4.76 -6.69 -13.28
C GLN A 108 -3.48 -5.95 -12.86
N ILE A 109 -3.15 -5.99 -11.56
CA ILE A 109 -1.94 -5.35 -11.04
C ILE A 109 -0.73 -6.23 -11.36
N PRO A 110 0.35 -5.68 -11.94
CA PRO A 110 1.58 -6.45 -12.15
C PRO A 110 2.11 -7.02 -10.83
N LEU A 111 2.03 -8.34 -10.67
CA LEU A 111 2.45 -9.02 -9.44
C LEU A 111 3.97 -9.10 -9.35
N TYR A 112 4.51 -8.69 -8.22
CA TYR A 112 5.91 -8.92 -7.89
C TYR A 112 6.10 -10.28 -7.23
N GLN A 113 7.24 -10.92 -7.52
CA GLN A 113 7.71 -12.09 -6.79
C GLN A 113 8.75 -11.67 -5.75
N GLU A 114 8.78 -12.39 -4.63
CA GLU A 114 9.84 -12.21 -3.63
C GLU A 114 11.21 -12.52 -4.25
N GLY A 115 12.20 -11.69 -3.94
CA GLY A 115 13.58 -11.86 -4.36
C GLY A 115 14.56 -11.47 -3.25
N LYS A 116 15.77 -11.07 -3.66
CA LYS A 116 16.87 -10.78 -2.73
C LYS A 116 16.59 -9.58 -1.81
N CYS A 117 15.80 -8.61 -2.27
CA CYS A 117 15.45 -7.43 -1.47
C CYS A 117 14.51 -7.80 -0.31
N GLU A 118 13.56 -8.69 -0.55
CA GLU A 118 12.58 -9.20 0.41
C GLU A 118 13.26 -10.06 1.46
N GLU A 119 14.18 -10.94 1.06
CA GLU A 119 14.99 -11.71 2.00
C GLU A 119 15.77 -10.78 2.94
N ARG A 120 16.40 -9.72 2.38
CA ARG A 120 17.08 -8.70 3.18
C ARG A 120 16.13 -7.97 4.12
N ALA A 121 14.92 -7.67 3.67
CA ALA A 121 13.88 -7.02 4.47
C ALA A 121 13.41 -7.92 5.63
N ARG A 122 13.19 -9.22 5.39
CA ARG A 122 12.85 -10.20 6.44
C ARG A 122 13.97 -10.31 7.48
N VAL A 123 15.24 -10.36 7.05
CA VAL A 123 16.39 -10.35 7.95
C VAL A 123 16.45 -9.06 8.78
N PHE A 124 16.19 -7.92 8.16
CA PHE A 124 16.11 -6.63 8.85
C PHE A 124 15.01 -6.61 9.90
N LEU A 125 13.79 -7.01 9.56
CA LEU A 125 12.65 -7.09 10.50
C LEU A 125 12.94 -8.04 11.67
N LYS A 126 13.58 -9.19 11.40
CA LYS A 126 14.04 -10.12 12.43
C LYS A 126 15.07 -9.48 13.37
N LYS A 127 16.06 -8.74 12.85
CA LYS A 127 17.03 -7.97 13.66
C LYS A 127 16.34 -6.91 14.53
N CYS A 128 15.27 -6.30 14.01
CA CYS A 128 14.42 -5.36 14.73
C CYS A 128 13.46 -6.02 15.74
N LYS A 129 13.50 -7.36 15.88
CA LYS A 129 12.65 -8.16 16.78
C LYS A 129 11.16 -8.03 16.48
N VAL A 130 10.81 -7.85 15.20
CA VAL A 130 9.42 -7.95 14.73
C VAL A 130 8.98 -9.41 14.82
N ARG A 131 7.83 -9.66 15.43
CA ARG A 131 7.29 -11.02 15.59
C ARG A 131 6.83 -11.56 14.25
N GLY A 132 7.08 -12.85 13.99
CA GLY A 132 6.66 -13.50 12.75
C GLY A 132 7.29 -12.91 11.48
N ALA A 133 8.42 -12.20 11.56
CA ALA A 133 9.02 -11.48 10.41
C ALA A 133 9.23 -12.34 9.14
N ALA A 134 9.43 -13.66 9.30
CA ALA A 134 9.58 -14.59 8.18
C ALA A 134 8.24 -14.93 7.49
N GLU A 135 7.13 -14.81 8.20
CA GLU A 135 5.78 -15.23 7.80
C GLU A 135 4.89 -14.04 7.42
N LEU A 136 5.39 -12.80 7.60
CA LEU A 136 4.65 -11.60 7.24
C LEU A 136 4.30 -11.60 5.74
N PRO A 137 3.07 -11.18 5.38
CA PRO A 137 2.59 -11.23 4.01
C PRO A 137 3.40 -10.28 3.11
N PHE A 138 3.67 -10.75 1.90
CA PHE A 138 4.19 -9.92 0.82
C PHE A 138 3.03 -9.45 -0.05
N ARG A 139 2.89 -8.14 -0.22
CA ARG A 139 1.77 -7.52 -0.93
C ARG A 139 2.27 -6.70 -2.11
N THR A 140 1.48 -6.67 -3.17
CA THR A 140 1.65 -5.76 -4.31
C THR A 140 0.39 -4.91 -4.43
N LEU A 141 0.54 -3.61 -4.67
CA LEU A 141 -0.57 -2.67 -4.76
C LEU A 141 -0.19 -1.40 -5.53
N LEU A 142 -1.20 -0.60 -5.88
CA LEU A 142 -1.02 0.67 -6.58
C LEU A 142 -1.06 1.86 -5.62
N VAL A 143 -0.17 2.84 -5.83
CA VAL A 143 -0.06 4.07 -5.04
C VAL A 143 0.24 5.28 -5.93
N GLY A 144 0.23 6.45 -5.29
CA GLY A 144 0.65 7.71 -5.88
C GLY A 144 -0.52 8.48 -6.46
N GLU A 145 -0.33 9.80 -6.57
CA GLU A 145 -1.20 10.68 -7.33
C GLU A 145 -0.41 11.10 -8.56
N ASP A 146 -1.04 11.01 -9.73
CA ASP A 146 -0.42 11.52 -10.94
C ASP A 146 -0.54 13.04 -10.95
N ALA A 147 0.56 13.72 -10.63
CA ALA A 147 0.62 15.18 -10.63
C ALA A 147 0.43 15.80 -12.02
N SER A 148 0.48 15.01 -13.11
CA SER A 148 0.17 15.48 -14.47
C SER A 148 -1.33 15.48 -14.80
N LEU A 149 -2.16 14.94 -13.90
CA LEU A 149 -3.63 14.92 -14.01
C LEU A 149 -4.29 16.04 -13.20
N HIS A 150 -3.51 17.05 -12.78
CA HIS A 150 -3.96 18.31 -12.16
C HIS A 150 -3.65 19.52 -13.04
#